data_AF-A0A3D8R3Z1-F1
#
_entry.id   AF-A0A3D8R3Z1-F1
#
_cell.length_a   1.000
_cell.length_b   1.000
_cell.length_c   1.000
_cell.angle_alpha   90.00
_cell.angle_beta   90.00
_cell.angle_gamma   90.00
#
_symmetry.space_group_name_H-M   'P 1'
#
loop_
_entity.id
_entity.type
_entity.pdbx_description
1 polymer ?
#
loop_
_entity_poly.entity_id
_entity_poly.type
_entity_poly.pdbx_seq_one_letter_code
_entity_poly.pdbx_strand_id
1 'polypeptide(L)'
;MEQVRFTGAPAFDDNGQAFVPHPDPIEYNGNSSEVDQVWEELTAGRYIRITEEEAHDAWGEDITPFWEPMANSYVAGLDMFHTLHCLNRLRKLTPEDLIDIRDNHNSRAHHYHCLTQIRQYIMCAGDMTIVPTRYYPGLSRNYIDSDVIHTCRNFGQLRSWLWERYNGSLQVKPLEHA
;
A
#
# COMPACT_ATOMS: atom_id res chain seq x y z
N MET A 1 -2.70 12.42 -15.32
CA MET A 1 -3.52 11.21 -15.12
C MET A 1 -3.20 10.26 -16.26
N GLU A 2 -2.99 8.99 -15.94
CA GLU A 2 -2.72 7.93 -16.91
C GLU A 2 -3.66 6.73 -16.66
N GLN A 3 -3.85 5.90 -17.67
CA GLN A 3 -4.61 4.65 -17.54
C GLN A 3 -3.62 3.49 -17.45
N VAL A 4 -3.68 2.76 -16.34
CA VAL A 4 -2.86 1.57 -16.12
C VAL A 4 -3.75 0.34 -15.99
N ARG A 5 -3.31 -0.79 -16.52
CA ARG A 5 -3.98 -2.08 -16.35
C ARG A 5 -3.31 -2.82 -15.20
N PHE A 6 -4.11 -3.29 -14.24
CA PHE A 6 -3.58 -4.14 -13.19
C PHE A 6 -3.29 -5.55 -13.70
N THR A 7 -2.16 -6.10 -13.27
CA THR A 7 -1.69 -7.46 -13.56
C THR A 7 -1.75 -8.33 -12.31
N GLY A 8 -1.45 -9.63 -12.44
CA GLY A 8 -1.36 -10.56 -11.31
C GLY A 8 -2.69 -11.18 -10.87
N ALA A 9 -3.79 -11.00 -11.61
CA ALA A 9 -5.06 -11.66 -11.31
C ALA A 9 -4.98 -13.18 -11.57
N PRO A 10 -5.44 -14.05 -10.64
CA PRO A 10 -5.48 -15.48 -10.89
C PRO A 10 -6.61 -15.84 -11.85
N ALA A 11 -6.31 -16.75 -12.77
CA ALA A 11 -7.28 -17.55 -13.53
C ALA A 11 -7.16 -19.00 -13.08
N PHE A 12 -8.11 -19.85 -13.48
CA PHE A 12 -8.15 -21.27 -13.10
C PHE A 12 -8.33 -22.12 -14.35
N ASP A 13 -7.58 -23.21 -14.45
CA ASP A 13 -7.71 -24.18 -15.54
C ASP A 13 -8.91 -25.12 -15.32
N ASP A 14 -9.13 -26.05 -16.25
CA ASP A 14 -10.23 -27.04 -16.18
C ASP A 14 -10.16 -27.96 -14.96
N ASN A 15 -8.98 -28.08 -14.33
CA ASN A 15 -8.79 -28.85 -13.09
C ASN A 15 -8.92 -27.99 -11.83
N GLY A 16 -9.25 -26.70 -11.97
CA GLY A 16 -9.32 -25.75 -10.87
C GLY A 16 -7.95 -25.30 -10.34
N GLN A 17 -6.87 -25.53 -11.09
CA GLN A 17 -5.52 -25.10 -10.74
C GLN A 17 -5.34 -23.62 -11.13
N ALA A 18 -4.99 -22.79 -10.14
CA ALA A 18 -4.74 -21.38 -10.35
C ALA A 18 -3.49 -21.16 -11.21
N PHE A 19 -3.52 -20.14 -12.08
CA PHE A 19 -2.39 -19.61 -12.82
C PHE A 19 -2.57 -18.10 -13.05
N VAL A 20 -1.53 -17.39 -13.49
CA VAL A 20 -1.58 -15.94 -13.72
C VAL A 20 -1.38 -15.64 -15.21
N PRO A 21 -2.44 -15.31 -15.97
CA PRO A 21 -2.33 -15.08 -17.43
C PRO A 21 -1.57 -13.80 -17.78
N HIS A 22 -1.56 -12.81 -16.89
CA HIS A 22 -0.89 -11.53 -17.06
C HIS A 22 -0.05 -11.24 -15.82
N PRO A 23 1.15 -11.84 -15.69
CA PRO A 23 2.01 -11.62 -14.54
C PRO A 23 2.55 -10.19 -14.52
N ASP A 24 2.99 -9.77 -13.34
CA ASP A 24 3.77 -8.56 -13.18
C ASP A 24 5.11 -8.71 -13.93
N PRO A 25 5.57 -7.71 -14.70
CA PRO A 25 6.89 -7.77 -15.32
C PRO A 25 8.04 -7.86 -14.30
N ILE A 26 7.81 -7.45 -13.05
CA ILE A 26 8.79 -7.51 -11.96
C ILE A 26 8.20 -8.37 -10.83
N GLU A 27 9.01 -9.28 -10.27
CA GLU A 27 8.58 -10.12 -9.16
C GLU A 27 8.68 -9.35 -7.82
N TYR A 28 7.54 -9.17 -7.15
CA TYR A 28 7.43 -8.49 -5.85
C TYR A 28 7.02 -9.46 -4.71
N ASN A 29 6.79 -10.73 -5.01
CA ASN A 29 6.30 -11.72 -4.05
C ASN A 29 7.40 -12.65 -3.55
N GLY A 30 7.16 -13.30 -2.41
CA GLY A 30 8.14 -14.18 -1.76
C GLY A 30 9.14 -13.41 -0.89
N ASN A 31 10.12 -14.12 -0.34
CA ASN A 31 11.08 -13.60 0.65
C ASN A 31 12.55 -13.72 0.19
N SER A 32 12.80 -13.79 -1.12
CA SER A 32 14.16 -13.85 -1.66
C SER A 32 14.90 -12.51 -1.56
N SER A 33 16.23 -12.55 -1.63
CA SER A 33 17.09 -11.35 -1.67
C SER A 33 16.80 -10.46 -2.87
N GLU A 34 16.44 -11.05 -4.01
CA GLU A 34 16.11 -10.34 -5.24
C GLU A 34 14.82 -9.55 -5.08
N VAL A 35 13.82 -10.16 -4.45
CA VAL A 35 12.54 -9.50 -4.13
C VAL A 35 12.76 -8.38 -3.12
N ASP A 36 13.60 -8.62 -2.11
CA ASP A 36 14.02 -7.58 -1.16
C ASP A 36 14.64 -6.38 -1.87
N GLN A 37 15.54 -6.60 -2.82
CA GLN A 37 16.17 -5.54 -3.60
C GLN A 37 15.14 -4.74 -4.41
N VAL A 38 14.24 -5.43 -5.11
CA VAL A 38 13.17 -4.80 -5.90
C VAL A 38 12.29 -3.89 -5.03
N TRP A 39 11.98 -4.28 -3.79
CA TRP A 39 11.23 -3.44 -2.86
C TRP A 39 12.03 -2.26 -2.31
N GLU A 40 13.33 -2.43 -2.08
CA GLU A 40 14.20 -1.30 -1.70
C GLU A 40 14.26 -0.27 -2.84
N GLU A 41 14.36 -0.71 -4.09
CA GLU A 41 14.32 0.17 -5.26
C GLU A 41 12.96 0.87 -5.41
N LEU A 42 11.86 0.14 -5.23
CA LEU A 42 10.49 0.69 -5.30
C LEU A 42 10.24 1.78 -4.24
N THR A 43 10.86 1.67 -3.07
CA THR A 43 10.67 2.60 -1.93
C THR A 43 11.86 3.52 -1.69
N ALA A 44 12.83 3.53 -2.61
CA ALA A 44 13.99 4.41 -2.57
C ALA A 44 13.56 5.87 -2.73
N GLY A 45 14.30 6.79 -2.11
CA GLY A 45 13.99 8.23 -2.21
C GLY A 45 12.70 8.67 -1.51
N ARG A 46 12.09 7.81 -0.68
CA ARG A 46 10.82 8.11 0.02
C ARG A 46 10.88 9.28 1.02
N TYR A 47 12.08 9.74 1.37
CA TYR A 47 12.27 10.91 2.22
C TYR A 47 12.96 12.02 1.43
N ILE A 48 12.36 13.19 1.49
CA ILE A 48 12.83 14.42 0.86
C ILE A 48 12.93 15.53 1.91
N ARG A 49 13.76 16.52 1.60
CA ARG A 49 13.74 17.79 2.32
C ARG A 49 12.68 18.69 1.71
N ILE A 50 11.98 19.44 2.55
CA ILE A 50 11.06 20.47 2.11
C ILE A 50 11.43 21.82 2.76
N THR A 51 10.98 22.89 2.14
CA THR A 51 11.11 24.25 2.65
C THR A 51 10.18 24.49 3.82
N GLU A 52 10.44 25.55 4.59
CA GLU A 52 9.56 26.00 5.67
C GLU A 52 8.18 26.42 5.14
N GLU A 53 8.14 27.06 3.96
CA GLU A 53 6.89 27.41 3.27
C GLU A 53 6.05 26.17 2.93
N GLU A 54 6.66 25.15 2.30
CA GLU A 54 5.98 23.88 2.00
C GLU A 54 5.51 23.16 3.28
N ALA A 55 6.27 23.25 4.37
CA ALA A 55 5.89 22.67 5.65
C ALA A 55 4.65 23.36 6.24
N HIS A 56 4.60 24.70 6.18
CA HIS A 56 3.43 25.46 6.61
C HIS A 56 2.20 25.16 5.76
N ASP A 57 2.36 25.09 4.44
CA ASP A 57 1.28 24.74 3.52
C ASP A 57 0.73 23.32 3.79
N ALA A 58 1.60 22.38 4.13
CA ALA A 58 1.21 20.99 4.36
C ALA A 58 0.62 20.74 5.76
N TRP A 59 1.13 21.40 6.81
CA TRP A 59 0.88 21.02 8.21
C TRP A 59 0.33 22.16 9.08
N GLY A 60 0.21 23.38 8.54
CA GLY A 60 -0.27 24.56 9.25
C GLY A 60 0.83 25.34 9.97
N GLU A 61 0.45 26.17 10.94
CA GLU A 61 1.38 27.14 11.56
C GLU A 61 2.40 26.49 12.52
N ASP A 62 2.01 25.47 13.31
CA ASP A 62 2.92 24.83 14.26
C ASP A 62 3.70 23.68 13.63
N ILE A 63 4.80 24.02 12.96
CA ILE A 63 5.71 23.06 12.34
C ILE A 63 6.92 22.71 13.21
N THR A 64 7.06 23.35 14.37
CA THR A 64 8.18 23.15 15.32
C THR A 64 8.48 21.66 15.60
N PRO A 65 7.46 20.79 15.82
CA PRO A 65 7.71 19.38 16.11
C PRO A 65 8.32 18.57 14.96
N PHE A 66 8.25 19.08 13.72
CA PHE A 66 8.65 18.37 12.50
C PHE A 66 10.06 18.72 12.01
N TRP A 67 10.74 19.64 12.70
CA TRP A 67 12.14 19.92 12.40
C TRP A 67 12.99 18.67 12.65
N GLU A 68 13.86 18.30 11.71
CA GLU A 68 14.81 17.19 11.85
C GLU A 68 16.22 17.74 12.08
N PRO A 69 16.72 17.76 13.34
CA PRO A 69 18.00 18.36 13.68
C PRO A 69 19.19 17.75 12.92
N MET A 70 19.16 16.45 12.62
CA MET A 70 20.28 15.79 11.92
C MET A 70 20.37 16.21 10.45
N ALA A 71 19.22 16.49 9.82
CA ALA A 71 19.16 16.96 8.45
C ALA A 71 19.29 18.48 8.33
N ASN A 72 19.12 19.21 9.44
CA ASN A 72 18.98 20.66 9.48
C ASN A 72 17.93 21.16 8.46
N SER A 73 16.76 20.50 8.47
CA SER A 73 15.68 20.72 7.52
C SER A 73 14.39 20.07 8.03
N TYR A 74 13.26 20.38 7.40
CA TYR A 74 12.05 19.57 7.48
C TYR A 74 12.18 18.37 6.55
N VAL A 75 11.98 17.16 7.09
CA VAL A 75 12.05 15.92 6.33
C VAL A 75 10.65 15.32 6.24
N ALA A 76 10.25 14.99 5.02
CA ALA A 76 8.92 14.46 4.73
C ALA A 76 8.97 13.38 3.64
N GLY A 77 7.86 12.69 3.43
CA GLY A 77 7.66 11.77 2.31
C GLY A 77 6.23 11.82 1.82
N LEU A 78 5.96 11.27 0.64
CA LEU A 78 4.57 11.06 0.19
C LEU A 78 4.03 9.79 0.84
N ASP A 79 2.78 9.85 1.32
CA ASP A 79 2.17 8.72 2.02
C ASP A 79 2.10 7.45 1.17
N MET A 80 1.95 7.57 -0.16
CA MET A 80 2.06 6.43 -1.08
C MET A 80 3.34 5.60 -0.84
N PHE A 81 4.51 6.22 -0.68
CA PHE A 81 5.77 5.51 -0.46
C PHE A 81 5.89 4.98 0.97
N HIS A 82 5.34 5.69 1.96
CA HIS A 82 5.26 5.18 3.32
C HIS A 82 4.38 3.92 3.39
N THR A 83 3.23 3.95 2.72
CA THR A 83 2.31 2.81 2.63
C THR A 83 2.93 1.63 1.89
N LEU A 84 3.69 1.86 0.80
CA LEU A 84 4.48 0.80 0.13
C LEU A 84 5.55 0.21 1.07
N HIS A 85 6.24 1.03 1.86
CA HIS A 85 7.20 0.56 2.86
C HIS A 85 6.53 -0.31 3.93
N CYS A 86 5.36 0.11 4.43
CA CYS A 86 4.56 -0.68 5.37
C CYS A 86 4.09 -2.00 4.77
N LEU A 87 3.65 -2.01 3.50
CA LEU A 87 3.27 -3.22 2.79
C LEU A 87 4.46 -4.19 2.64
N ASN A 88 5.66 -3.68 2.31
CA ASN A 88 6.88 -4.49 2.26
C ASN A 88 7.19 -5.10 3.64
N ARG A 89 7.02 -4.34 4.72
CA ARG A 89 7.21 -4.83 6.08
C ARG A 89 6.26 -5.99 6.40
N LEU A 90 5.00 -5.92 5.95
CA LEU A 90 4.04 -7.02 6.10
C LEU A 90 4.41 -8.24 5.25
N ARG A 91 4.89 -8.04 4.01
CA ARG A 91 5.40 -9.14 3.16
C ARG A 91 6.49 -9.93 3.90
N LYS A 92 7.52 -9.23 4.40
CA LYS A 92 8.65 -9.85 5.13
C LYS A 92 8.22 -10.57 6.43
N LEU A 93 7.08 -10.19 7.01
CA LEU A 93 6.49 -10.83 8.18
C LEU A 93 5.59 -12.02 7.84
N THR A 94 5.47 -12.39 6.56
CA THR A 94 4.74 -13.58 6.14
C THR A 94 5.74 -14.68 5.76
N PRO A 95 6.10 -15.57 6.71
CA PRO A 95 6.93 -16.74 6.43
C PRO A 95 6.35 -17.60 5.29
N GLU A 96 7.22 -18.03 4.37
CA GLU A 96 6.81 -18.86 3.22
C GLU A 96 6.26 -20.22 3.66
N ASP A 97 6.78 -20.76 4.76
CA ASP A 97 6.28 -21.98 5.40
C ASP A 97 4.83 -21.81 5.91
N LEU A 98 4.43 -20.64 6.43
CA LEU A 98 3.03 -20.38 6.80
C LEU A 98 2.09 -20.25 5.60
N ILE A 99 2.60 -19.84 4.44
CA ILE A 99 1.85 -19.83 3.18
C ILE A 99 1.64 -21.27 2.68
N ASP A 100 2.67 -22.11 2.85
CA ASP A 100 2.66 -23.51 2.40
C ASP A 100 1.90 -24.46 3.34
N ILE A 101 1.89 -24.19 4.65
CA ILE A 101 1.15 -24.98 5.65
C ILE A 101 -0.38 -24.88 5.45
N ARG A 102 -0.88 -23.91 4.67
CA ARG A 102 -2.31 -23.76 4.32
C ARG A 102 -2.72 -24.40 2.98
N ASP A 103 -1.82 -25.19 2.39
CA ASP A 103 -1.99 -26.31 1.45
C ASP A 103 -3.02 -26.15 0.30
N ASN A 104 -2.61 -25.41 -0.73
CA ASN A 104 -2.57 -25.83 -2.14
C ASN A 104 -2.00 -24.66 -2.97
N HIS A 105 -1.58 -24.92 -4.20
CA HIS A 105 -1.06 -23.89 -5.12
C HIS A 105 -1.99 -22.67 -5.24
N ASN A 106 -3.31 -22.85 -5.10
CA ASN A 106 -4.28 -21.76 -5.20
C ASN A 106 -4.19 -20.80 -4.01
N SER A 107 -3.93 -21.32 -2.79
CA SER A 107 -3.69 -20.49 -1.60
C SER A 107 -2.47 -19.58 -1.77
N ARG A 108 -1.36 -20.12 -2.29
CA ARG A 108 -0.15 -19.33 -2.58
C ARG A 108 -0.41 -18.31 -3.69
N ALA A 109 -1.05 -18.71 -4.78
CA ALA A 109 -1.42 -17.81 -5.88
C ALA A 109 -2.34 -16.67 -5.40
N HIS A 110 -3.29 -16.96 -4.51
CA HIS A 110 -4.17 -15.95 -3.92
C HIS A 110 -3.40 -15.00 -2.99
N HIS A 111 -2.47 -15.52 -2.19
CA HIS A 111 -1.64 -14.68 -1.32
C HIS A 111 -0.79 -13.68 -2.13
N TYR A 112 -0.10 -14.17 -3.16
CA TYR A 112 0.69 -13.32 -4.07
C TYR A 112 -0.19 -12.32 -4.83
N HIS A 113 -1.35 -12.78 -5.33
CA HIS A 113 -2.32 -11.90 -5.95
C HIS A 113 -2.74 -10.74 -5.02
N CYS A 114 -3.05 -11.02 -3.75
CA CYS A 114 -3.43 -9.99 -2.78
C CYS A 114 -2.33 -8.95 -2.59
N LEU A 115 -1.07 -9.37 -2.45
CA LEU A 115 0.06 -8.45 -2.31
C LEU A 115 0.22 -7.58 -3.57
N THR A 116 0.21 -8.19 -4.75
CA THR A 116 0.29 -7.49 -6.05
C THR A 116 -0.89 -6.53 -6.26
N GLN A 117 -2.11 -6.91 -5.88
CA GLN A 117 -3.31 -6.08 -6.00
C GLN A 117 -3.21 -4.83 -5.11
N ILE A 118 -2.78 -4.98 -3.85
CA ILE A 118 -2.65 -3.85 -2.92
C ILE A 118 -1.52 -2.92 -3.37
N ARG A 119 -0.36 -3.47 -3.76
CA ARG A 119 0.78 -2.69 -4.29
C ARG A 119 0.36 -1.80 -5.46
N GLN A 120 -0.30 -2.38 -6.45
CA GLN A 120 -0.79 -1.63 -7.63
C GLN A 120 -1.87 -0.61 -7.27
N TYR A 121 -2.76 -0.93 -6.31
CA TYR A 121 -3.75 0.02 -5.83
C TYR A 121 -3.11 1.23 -5.16
N ILE A 122 -2.09 1.04 -4.30
CA ILE A 122 -1.37 2.13 -3.66
C ILE A 122 -0.75 3.06 -4.71
N MET A 123 -0.07 2.49 -5.71
CA MET A 123 0.56 3.26 -6.78
C MET A 123 -0.47 3.99 -7.68
N CYS A 124 -1.60 3.34 -7.96
CA CYS A 124 -2.66 3.92 -8.79
C CYS A 124 -3.46 5.01 -8.07
N ALA A 125 -3.72 4.82 -6.77
CA ALA A 125 -4.41 5.82 -5.95
C ALA A 125 -3.50 7.04 -5.72
N GLY A 126 -2.19 6.79 -5.52
CA GLY A 126 -1.16 7.82 -5.51
C GLY A 126 -1.41 8.90 -4.45
N ASP A 127 -1.58 8.50 -3.19
CA ASP A 127 -1.77 9.48 -2.11
C ASP A 127 -0.52 10.37 -1.98
N MET A 128 -0.68 11.64 -2.35
CA MET A 128 0.38 12.66 -2.38
C MET A 128 0.44 13.47 -1.08
N THR A 129 -0.28 13.08 -0.03
CA THR A 129 -0.19 13.72 1.29
C THR A 129 1.27 13.75 1.75
N ILE A 130 1.73 14.94 2.13
CA ILE A 130 3.09 15.17 2.63
C ILE A 130 3.13 14.77 4.10
N VAL A 131 3.79 13.66 4.39
CA VAL A 131 3.90 13.10 5.74
C VAL A 131 5.23 13.53 6.38
N PRO A 132 5.22 14.26 7.52
CA PRO A 132 6.42 14.71 8.20
C PRO A 132 7.14 13.55 8.93
N THR A 133 8.38 13.80 9.32
CA THR A 133 8.97 13.13 10.47
C THR A 133 8.87 14.05 11.69
N ARG A 134 8.35 13.54 12.81
CA ARG A 134 8.27 14.27 14.09
C ARG A 134 9.44 13.91 14.99
N TYR A 135 10.09 14.90 15.59
CA TYR A 135 11.13 14.66 16.60
C TYR A 135 10.52 14.13 17.90
N TYR A 136 11.05 13.00 18.38
CA TYR A 136 10.65 12.43 19.66
C TYR A 136 11.85 12.45 20.63
N PRO A 137 11.81 13.28 21.69
CA PRO A 137 12.93 13.38 22.65
C PRO A 137 13.31 12.04 23.28
N GLY A 138 12.32 11.18 23.55
CA GLY A 138 12.56 9.84 24.11
C GLY A 138 13.29 8.86 23.16
N LEU A 139 13.31 9.15 21.86
CA LEU A 139 14.04 8.37 20.85
C LEU A 139 15.31 9.08 20.36
N SER A 140 15.50 10.36 20.74
CA SER A 140 16.57 11.23 20.27
C SER A 140 16.70 11.30 18.73
N ARG A 141 15.57 11.18 18.02
CA ARG A 141 15.50 11.22 16.55
C ARG A 141 14.07 11.50 16.08
N ASN A 142 13.89 11.87 14.81
CA ASN A 142 12.54 11.87 14.25
C ASN A 142 12.05 10.46 13.90
N TYR A 143 10.73 10.31 13.92
CA TYR A 143 10.00 9.16 13.41
C TYR A 143 8.89 9.66 12.48
N ILE A 144 8.55 8.87 11.46
CA ILE A 144 7.46 9.22 10.53
C ILE A 144 6.16 9.45 11.32
N ASP A 145 5.47 10.54 11.04
CA ASP A 145 4.22 10.92 11.68
C ASP A 145 3.09 10.97 10.64
N SER A 146 2.50 9.81 10.38
CA SER A 146 1.46 9.62 9.36
C SER A 146 0.06 10.04 9.82
N ASP A 147 -0.10 10.59 11.03
CA ASP A 147 -1.37 11.11 11.54
C ASP A 147 -1.58 12.56 11.08
N VAL A 148 -1.75 12.74 9.77
CA VAL A 148 -1.96 14.02 9.10
C VAL A 148 -3.25 14.02 8.29
N ILE A 149 -3.63 15.17 7.72
CA ILE A 149 -4.86 15.29 6.93
C ILE A 149 -4.64 14.71 5.53
N HIS A 150 -5.45 13.73 5.15
CA HIS A 150 -5.48 13.16 3.80
C HIS A 150 -6.70 13.64 3.01
N THR A 151 -6.55 13.76 1.69
CA THR A 151 -7.67 13.99 0.77
C THR A 151 -8.13 12.66 0.17
N CYS A 152 -9.23 12.11 0.67
CA CYS A 152 -9.75 10.82 0.23
C CYS A 152 -11.02 10.94 -0.62
N ARG A 153 -11.34 9.88 -1.38
CA ARG A 153 -12.72 9.69 -1.87
C ARG A 153 -13.66 9.51 -0.68
N ASN A 154 -14.87 10.06 -0.77
CA ASN A 154 -15.82 9.98 0.33
C ASN A 154 -16.28 8.52 0.55
N PHE A 155 -15.74 7.87 1.57
CA PHE A 155 -16.05 6.47 1.89
C PHE A 155 -17.53 6.26 2.22
N GLY A 156 -18.16 7.20 2.94
CA GLY A 156 -19.57 7.10 3.32
C GLY A 156 -20.50 7.07 2.10
N GLN A 157 -20.24 7.90 1.10
CA GLN A 157 -20.98 7.92 -0.16
C GLN A 157 -20.78 6.62 -0.95
N LEU A 158 -19.53 6.15 -1.09
CA LEU A 158 -19.21 4.88 -1.76
C LEU A 158 -19.90 3.69 -1.07
N ARG A 159 -19.85 3.65 0.26
CA ARG A 159 -20.46 2.59 1.07
C ARG A 159 -21.98 2.58 0.93
N SER A 160 -22.61 3.75 0.98
CA SER A 160 -24.07 3.89 0.85
C SER A 160 -24.53 3.42 -0.54
N TRP A 161 -23.87 3.88 -1.60
CA TRP A 161 -24.15 3.49 -2.97
C TRP A 161 -24.03 1.97 -3.21
N LEU A 162 -23.03 1.33 -2.59
CA LEU A 162 -22.85 -0.13 -2.67
C LEU A 162 -23.95 -0.87 -1.91
N TRP A 163 -24.29 -0.38 -0.72
CA TRP A 163 -25.31 -0.98 0.15
C TRP A 163 -26.70 -0.93 -0.47
N GLU A 164 -27.04 0.16 -1.16
CA GLU A 164 -28.29 0.29 -1.92
C GLU A 164 -28.38 -0.74 -3.05
N ARG A 165 -27.27 -1.01 -3.76
CA ARG A 165 -27.22 -2.07 -4.79
C ARG A 165 -27.35 -3.46 -4.19
N TYR A 166 -26.64 -3.69 -3.09
CA TYR A 166 -26.67 -4.97 -2.40
C TYR A 166 -28.08 -5.34 -1.91
N ASN A 167 -28.88 -4.36 -1.48
CA ASN A 167 -30.26 -4.57 -1.03
C ASN A 167 -31.33 -4.29 -2.11
N GLY A 168 -30.91 -3.88 -3.31
CA GLY A 168 -31.79 -3.43 -4.38
C GLY A 168 -32.24 -4.54 -5.32
N SER A 169 -32.95 -4.17 -6.38
CA SER A 169 -33.37 -5.11 -7.42
C SER A 169 -32.21 -5.70 -8.23
N LEU A 170 -31.03 -5.06 -8.19
CA LEU A 170 -29.80 -5.50 -8.86
C LEU A 170 -28.87 -6.33 -7.96
N GLN A 171 -29.36 -6.78 -6.80
CA GLN A 171 -28.57 -7.61 -5.89
C GLN A 171 -28.11 -8.91 -6.57
N VAL A 172 -26.89 -9.34 -6.27
CA VAL A 172 -26.43 -10.70 -6.58
C VAL A 172 -27.05 -11.62 -5.55
N LYS A 173 -28.05 -12.40 -5.96
CA LYS A 173 -28.68 -13.38 -5.07
C LYS A 173 -27.64 -14.41 -4.63
N PRO A 174 -27.62 -14.81 -3.36
CA PRO A 174 -26.78 -15.92 -2.92
C PRO A 174 -27.05 -17.14 -3.81
N LEU A 175 -25.99 -17.82 -4.23
CA LEU A 175 -26.15 -19.14 -4.83
C LEU A 175 -26.73 -20.06 -3.75
N GLU A 176 -27.93 -20.57 -3.97
CA GLU A 176 -28.45 -21.67 -3.17
C GLU A 176 -27.52 -22.86 -3.44
N HIS A 177 -26.62 -23.15 -2.50
CA HIS A 177 -25.74 -24.30 -2.60
C HIS A 177 -26.61 -25.57 -2.63
N ALA A 178 -26.55 -26.32 -3.73
CA ALA A 178 -27.01 -27.70 -3.85
C ALA A 178 -25.91 -28.66 -3.38
#